data_AF-A0A2K8UGU6-F1
#
_entry.id   AF-A0A2K8UGU6-F1
#
_cell.length_a   1.000
_cell.length_b   1.000
_cell.length_c   1.000
_cell.angle_alpha   90.00
_cell.angle_beta   90.00
_cell.angle_gamma   90.00
#
_symmetry.space_group_name_H-M   'P 1'
#
loop_
_entity.id
_entity.type
_entity.pdbx_description
1 polymer ?
#
loop_
_entity_poly.entity_id
_entity_poly.type
_entity_poly.pdbx_seq_one_letter_code
_entity_poly.pdbx_strand_id
1 'polypeptide(L)'
;MIANVDQANHDTDALGDACDPDDDNDGVADAQDAFPLDPAESLDTDHDGIGNNADLDDDGDGTPDSADAFPLDANEQIDSDHDGIGDNADPDDDGDDVADGTDNCPLIANPNQSDADADTVGDACERRLYVNVAVVGGTGDGSDWANAYASLADALETADAGDDLWVAKGVYYPDQRGGTDTDDPADSFVIPSGVRVWGGFAGDETALVGRNWYLNRTVLSGDLRQDDANADGNRVAEAAAQIRGGNSAHVLRTQAADGYTALDGFVITAGDAAGEHGGGWLDTGGGAPVLGHLLFLGNRADLGGALWSDGAPRITDSAFAGSAARQGGALYLTGAGATAVHLSFGANNASDTGGALVVDGGTAEFANAVLWGDGPNEVAVLAGNATFRYSLVKGSGGAAWNGSAGGDGGNNRDADPLYLDAAKGDLRLGSAASAAVNAGSNAAAQGAGSTTDLGAAPRTQQGTVDMGAYEQTLASAATVPGTNGADTIVTQRSNTSVLAGAGDDVILSAPGRQVITLGAGRDVVVWLYYPDSDVINDFELGVDRLDLRGVLAVVGYPGANPLADGRLLCDTVTGGAYLKLDRDGPGGGAATVYALVKGPGVRSATLCERANFNF
;
A
#
# COMPACT_ATOMS: atom_id res chain seq x y z
N MET A 1 -56.06 -50.14 -45.70
CA MET A 1 -57.05 -49.20 -45.13
C MET A 1 -56.58 -48.89 -43.74
N ILE A 2 -56.02 -47.70 -43.58
CA ILE A 2 -55.69 -47.12 -42.27
C ILE A 2 -56.99 -46.45 -41.79
N ALA A 3 -57.29 -46.56 -40.50
CA ALA A 3 -58.50 -45.96 -39.94
C ALA A 3 -58.19 -44.52 -39.52
N ASN A 4 -58.85 -43.53 -40.13
CA ASN A 4 -58.68 -42.10 -39.83
C ASN A 4 -60.04 -41.45 -39.54
N VAL A 5 -60.45 -41.48 -38.27
CA VAL A 5 -61.84 -41.22 -37.87
C VAL A 5 -62.22 -39.73 -37.94
N ASP A 6 -61.22 -38.87 -37.89
CA ASP A 6 -61.27 -37.42 -37.98
C ASP A 6 -61.16 -36.89 -39.42
N GLN A 7 -60.56 -37.67 -40.34
CA GLN A 7 -60.27 -37.24 -41.72
C GLN A 7 -59.45 -35.95 -41.75
N ALA A 8 -58.48 -35.80 -40.84
CA ALA A 8 -57.51 -34.71 -40.91
C ALA A 8 -56.68 -34.82 -42.21
N ASN A 9 -56.36 -33.66 -42.77
CA ASN A 9 -55.67 -33.43 -44.03
C ASN A 9 -55.18 -31.96 -43.97
N HIS A 10 -53.94 -31.74 -43.52
CA HIS A 10 -53.40 -30.40 -43.21
C HIS A 10 -52.96 -29.61 -44.46
N ASP A 11 -52.49 -30.28 -45.49
CA ASP A 11 -52.05 -29.70 -46.76
C ASP A 11 -53.12 -29.59 -47.85
N THR A 12 -54.28 -30.22 -47.63
CA THR A 12 -55.43 -30.32 -48.55
C THR A 12 -55.16 -31.09 -49.86
N ASP A 13 -54.22 -32.03 -49.85
CA ASP A 13 -53.87 -32.83 -51.02
C ASP A 13 -54.84 -34.01 -51.29
N ALA A 14 -54.42 -35.01 -52.09
CA ALA A 14 -55.25 -36.17 -52.40
C ALA A 14 -55.16 -37.31 -51.36
N LEU A 15 -54.17 -37.26 -50.48
CA LEU A 15 -53.95 -38.14 -49.35
C LEU A 15 -54.58 -37.46 -48.12
N GLY A 16 -53.95 -37.44 -46.97
CA GLY A 16 -54.59 -37.03 -45.73
C GLY A 16 -53.99 -37.80 -44.59
N ASP A 17 -53.78 -37.08 -43.48
CA ASP A 17 -52.64 -37.26 -42.56
C ASP A 17 -52.33 -38.71 -42.21
N ALA A 18 -53.36 -39.52 -41.91
CA ALA A 18 -53.16 -40.93 -41.55
C ALA A 18 -52.51 -41.82 -42.64
N CYS A 19 -52.41 -41.34 -43.88
CA CYS A 19 -51.73 -42.02 -44.97
C CYS A 19 -50.88 -41.11 -45.85
N ASP A 20 -50.72 -39.84 -45.47
CA ASP A 20 -49.65 -39.00 -46.00
C ASP A 20 -48.32 -39.38 -45.36
N PRO A 21 -47.20 -39.20 -46.07
CA PRO A 21 -45.88 -39.21 -45.47
C PRO A 21 -45.28 -37.80 -45.27
N ASP A 22 -46.05 -36.74 -45.58
CA ASP A 22 -45.68 -35.32 -45.58
C ASP A 22 -46.99 -34.52 -45.41
N ASP A 23 -47.48 -34.43 -44.17
CA ASP A 23 -48.83 -34.02 -43.80
C ASP A 23 -49.12 -32.52 -44.10
N ASP A 24 -48.08 -31.69 -44.24
CA ASP A 24 -48.19 -30.26 -44.56
C ASP A 24 -47.57 -29.85 -45.92
N ASN A 25 -46.90 -30.79 -46.60
CA ASN A 25 -46.34 -30.64 -47.95
C ASN A 25 -45.25 -29.56 -48.06
N ASP A 26 -44.49 -29.32 -46.98
CA ASP A 26 -43.33 -28.43 -46.99
C ASP A 26 -42.10 -29.05 -47.69
N GLY A 27 -42.15 -30.36 -47.93
CA GLY A 27 -41.12 -31.16 -48.60
C GLY A 27 -40.21 -31.96 -47.66
N VAL A 28 -40.46 -31.92 -46.35
CA VAL A 28 -39.84 -32.76 -45.32
C VAL A 28 -40.87 -33.81 -44.90
N ALA A 29 -40.48 -35.09 -44.95
CA ALA A 29 -41.41 -36.16 -44.57
C ALA A 29 -41.65 -36.15 -43.05
N ASP A 30 -42.86 -36.47 -42.57
CA ASP A 30 -43.26 -36.39 -41.15
C ASP A 30 -42.28 -37.08 -40.18
N ALA A 31 -41.59 -38.13 -40.65
CA ALA A 31 -40.63 -38.88 -39.86
C ALA A 31 -39.29 -38.15 -39.62
N GLN A 32 -39.04 -37.07 -40.33
CA GLN A 32 -37.85 -36.21 -40.28
C GLN A 32 -38.21 -34.76 -39.95
N ASP A 33 -39.49 -34.49 -39.76
CA ASP A 33 -40.04 -33.17 -39.49
C ASP A 33 -40.34 -33.05 -37.98
N ALA A 34 -39.78 -32.04 -37.33
CA ALA A 34 -40.09 -31.74 -35.92
C ALA A 34 -41.51 -31.19 -35.74
N PHE A 35 -42.07 -30.54 -36.77
CA PHE A 35 -43.40 -29.96 -36.81
C PHE A 35 -44.21 -30.40 -38.05
N PRO A 36 -44.58 -31.70 -38.15
CA PRO A 36 -45.18 -32.28 -39.37
C PRO A 36 -46.49 -31.67 -39.89
N LEU A 37 -47.06 -30.68 -39.18
CA LEU A 37 -48.34 -30.04 -39.51
C LEU A 37 -48.19 -28.52 -39.74
N ASP A 38 -46.97 -27.98 -39.65
CA ASP A 38 -46.67 -26.57 -39.84
C ASP A 38 -45.73 -26.37 -41.05
N PRO A 39 -46.27 -26.02 -42.23
CA PRO A 39 -45.47 -25.99 -43.46
C PRO A 39 -44.46 -24.84 -43.53
N ALA A 40 -44.36 -24.04 -42.47
CA ALA A 40 -43.37 -22.99 -42.33
C ALA A 40 -42.16 -23.42 -41.48
N GLU A 41 -42.20 -24.60 -40.85
CA GLU A 41 -41.23 -25.02 -39.86
C GLU A 41 -40.99 -26.52 -39.91
N SER A 42 -39.73 -26.93 -39.90
CA SER A 42 -39.38 -28.35 -39.86
C SER A 42 -38.17 -28.70 -38.99
N LEU A 43 -37.55 -27.71 -38.34
CA LEU A 43 -36.38 -27.88 -37.47
C LEU A 43 -36.70 -27.43 -36.04
N ASP A 44 -36.12 -28.16 -35.08
CA ASP A 44 -36.17 -27.91 -33.63
C ASP A 44 -34.80 -28.33 -33.08
N THR A 45 -33.81 -27.44 -33.18
CA THR A 45 -32.40 -27.82 -32.95
C THR A 45 -32.16 -28.21 -31.47
N ASP A 46 -32.74 -27.49 -30.52
CA ASP A 46 -32.58 -27.75 -29.08
C ASP A 46 -33.65 -28.69 -28.48
N HIS A 47 -34.72 -28.97 -29.23
CA HIS A 47 -35.86 -29.82 -28.85
C HIS A 47 -36.70 -29.27 -27.68
N ASP A 48 -36.85 -27.95 -27.56
CA ASP A 48 -37.71 -27.32 -26.56
C ASP A 48 -39.20 -27.30 -26.97
N GLY A 49 -39.48 -27.56 -28.26
CA GLY A 49 -40.80 -27.60 -28.86
C GLY A 49 -41.25 -26.29 -29.53
N ILE A 50 -40.35 -25.31 -29.66
CA ILE A 50 -40.45 -24.13 -30.52
C ILE A 50 -39.53 -24.37 -31.71
N GLY A 51 -40.03 -24.21 -32.93
CA GLY A 51 -39.19 -24.45 -34.11
C GLY A 51 -38.34 -23.25 -34.48
N ASN A 52 -37.23 -23.51 -35.16
CA ASN A 52 -36.16 -22.55 -35.38
C ASN A 52 -36.58 -21.21 -36.03
N ASN A 53 -37.59 -21.19 -36.90
CA ASN A 53 -38.06 -19.92 -37.50
C ASN A 53 -38.82 -19.03 -36.49
N ALA A 54 -39.29 -19.60 -35.38
CA ALA A 54 -40.01 -18.93 -34.31
C ALA A 54 -39.21 -18.81 -33.00
N ASP A 55 -38.20 -19.65 -32.83
CA ASP A 55 -37.24 -19.57 -31.73
C ASP A 55 -36.31 -18.36 -31.92
N LEU A 56 -35.69 -17.91 -30.83
CA LEU A 56 -34.70 -16.85 -30.81
C LEU A 56 -33.35 -17.33 -30.26
N ASP A 57 -33.24 -18.62 -29.93
CA ASP A 57 -32.09 -19.31 -29.33
C ASP A 57 -32.15 -20.78 -29.78
N ASP A 58 -31.97 -20.99 -31.09
CA ASP A 58 -32.26 -22.23 -31.83
C ASP A 58 -31.58 -23.48 -31.21
N ASP A 59 -30.39 -23.34 -30.62
CA ASP A 59 -29.64 -24.45 -30.00
C ASP A 59 -29.68 -24.49 -28.47
N GLY A 60 -30.36 -23.51 -27.86
CA GLY A 60 -30.68 -23.49 -26.44
C GLY A 60 -29.48 -23.32 -25.51
N ASP A 61 -28.39 -22.73 -25.99
CA ASP A 61 -27.19 -22.47 -25.18
C ASP A 61 -27.29 -21.21 -24.31
N GLY A 62 -28.31 -20.38 -24.56
CA GLY A 62 -28.59 -19.14 -23.85
C GLY A 62 -28.16 -17.87 -24.58
N THR A 63 -27.53 -17.99 -25.74
CA THR A 63 -27.12 -16.89 -26.63
C THR A 63 -28.15 -16.74 -27.74
N PRO A 64 -28.88 -15.61 -27.82
CA PRO A 64 -29.89 -15.47 -28.85
C PRO A 64 -29.28 -15.48 -30.26
N ASP A 65 -29.92 -16.10 -31.26
CA ASP A 65 -29.41 -16.28 -32.64
C ASP A 65 -28.86 -14.99 -33.26
N SER A 66 -29.46 -13.86 -32.90
CA SER A 66 -29.04 -12.54 -33.38
C SER A 66 -27.66 -12.07 -32.89
N ALA A 67 -27.13 -12.73 -31.87
CA ALA A 67 -25.84 -12.49 -31.22
C ALA A 67 -24.94 -13.74 -31.23
N ASP A 68 -25.38 -14.81 -31.88
CA ASP A 68 -24.67 -16.08 -31.99
C ASP A 68 -24.04 -16.22 -33.39
N ALA A 69 -22.73 -16.50 -33.43
CA ALA A 69 -22.02 -16.75 -34.68
C ALA A 69 -22.38 -18.12 -35.30
N PHE A 70 -22.77 -19.09 -34.47
CA PHE A 70 -23.20 -20.44 -34.84
C PHE A 70 -24.53 -20.81 -34.17
N PRO A 71 -25.67 -20.21 -34.57
CA PRO A 71 -26.98 -20.40 -33.92
C PRO A 71 -27.54 -21.84 -33.87
N LEU A 72 -26.84 -22.83 -34.41
CA LEU A 72 -27.27 -24.22 -34.47
C LEU A 72 -26.30 -25.18 -33.76
N ASP A 73 -25.26 -24.65 -33.11
CA ASP A 73 -24.26 -25.42 -32.37
C ASP A 73 -24.06 -24.85 -30.98
N ALA A 74 -24.75 -25.44 -30.00
CA ALA A 74 -24.71 -25.05 -28.60
C ALA A 74 -23.32 -25.09 -27.93
N ASN A 75 -22.26 -25.48 -28.66
CA ASN A 75 -20.88 -25.45 -28.19
C ASN A 75 -20.05 -24.32 -28.80
N GLU A 76 -20.58 -23.48 -29.70
CA GLU A 76 -19.85 -22.42 -30.38
C GLU A 76 -20.71 -21.15 -30.46
N GLN A 77 -20.26 -20.04 -29.87
CA GLN A 77 -21.03 -18.78 -29.88
C GLN A 77 -20.28 -17.61 -30.53
N ILE A 78 -18.95 -17.74 -30.63
CA ILE A 78 -18.03 -16.66 -30.99
C ILE A 78 -17.15 -17.13 -32.15
N ASP A 79 -16.94 -16.24 -33.11
CA ASP A 79 -16.03 -16.37 -34.26
C ASP A 79 -15.22 -15.07 -34.33
N SER A 80 -14.12 -15.03 -33.59
CA SER A 80 -13.38 -13.80 -33.30
C SER A 80 -12.73 -13.21 -34.57
N ASP A 81 -12.19 -14.04 -35.46
CA ASP A 81 -11.55 -13.61 -36.72
C ASP A 81 -12.49 -13.63 -37.95
N HIS A 82 -13.70 -14.18 -37.78
CA HIS A 82 -14.75 -14.30 -38.80
C HIS A 82 -14.36 -15.22 -39.97
N ASP A 83 -13.57 -16.27 -39.72
CA ASP A 83 -13.20 -17.26 -40.74
C ASP A 83 -14.25 -18.37 -40.94
N GLY A 84 -15.22 -18.47 -40.01
CA GLY A 84 -16.31 -19.45 -40.00
C GLY A 84 -16.02 -20.72 -39.21
N ILE A 85 -14.96 -20.75 -38.41
CA ILE A 85 -14.68 -21.73 -37.35
C ILE A 85 -14.91 -21.01 -36.00
N GLY A 86 -15.61 -21.66 -35.06
CA GLY A 86 -15.86 -21.03 -33.76
C GLY A 86 -14.66 -21.15 -32.83
N ASP A 87 -14.48 -20.17 -31.94
CA ASP A 87 -13.33 -20.04 -31.04
C ASP A 87 -13.08 -21.31 -30.19
N ASN A 88 -14.09 -22.15 -29.87
CA ASN A 88 -13.83 -23.39 -29.12
C ASN A 88 -13.20 -24.50 -29.99
N ALA A 89 -13.31 -24.41 -31.32
CA ALA A 89 -12.76 -25.34 -32.31
C ALA A 89 -11.59 -24.75 -33.12
N ASP A 90 -11.44 -23.42 -33.13
CA ASP A 90 -10.34 -22.71 -33.78
C ASP A 90 -9.05 -22.83 -32.95
N PRO A 91 -7.89 -23.14 -33.58
CA PRO A 91 -6.59 -23.03 -32.92
C PRO A 91 -5.89 -21.66 -33.06
N ASP A 92 -6.48 -20.68 -33.74
CA ASP A 92 -5.95 -19.32 -34.02
C ASP A 92 -7.11 -18.30 -34.03
N ASP A 93 -7.67 -18.02 -32.84
CA ASP A 93 -8.94 -17.29 -32.66
C ASP A 93 -8.94 -15.87 -33.25
N ASP A 94 -7.77 -15.24 -33.48
CA ASP A 94 -7.66 -13.88 -34.00
C ASP A 94 -7.05 -13.78 -35.42
N GLY A 95 -6.71 -14.91 -36.01
CA GLY A 95 -6.25 -15.05 -37.40
C GLY A 95 -4.92 -14.36 -37.68
N ASP A 96 -4.01 -14.31 -36.71
CA ASP A 96 -2.74 -13.57 -36.80
C ASP A 96 -1.53 -14.44 -37.22
N ASP A 97 -1.77 -15.73 -37.49
CA ASP A 97 -0.82 -16.81 -37.75
C ASP A 97 -0.06 -17.33 -36.50
N VAL A 98 -0.52 -17.03 -35.28
CA VAL A 98 -0.01 -17.56 -34.01
C VAL A 98 -1.11 -18.32 -33.27
N ALA A 99 -0.84 -19.59 -32.94
CA ALA A 99 -1.86 -20.41 -32.28
C ALA A 99 -2.09 -20.03 -30.81
N ASP A 100 -3.34 -20.06 -30.33
CA ASP A 100 -3.77 -19.55 -29.01
C ASP A 100 -2.94 -20.09 -27.84
N GLY A 101 -2.57 -21.37 -27.91
CA GLY A 101 -1.76 -22.02 -26.86
C GLY A 101 -0.34 -21.46 -26.72
N THR A 102 0.08 -20.61 -27.65
CA THR A 102 1.35 -19.87 -27.64
C THR A 102 1.17 -18.37 -27.86
N ASP A 103 -0.07 -17.92 -28.03
CA ASP A 103 -0.42 -16.53 -28.27
C ASP A 103 -0.53 -15.78 -26.94
N ASN A 104 0.14 -14.64 -26.83
CA ASN A 104 0.02 -13.76 -25.66
C ASN A 104 -1.19 -12.79 -25.74
N CYS A 105 -1.87 -12.71 -26.88
CA CYS A 105 -3.15 -12.04 -27.08
C CYS A 105 -4.11 -12.87 -27.96
N PRO A 106 -4.60 -14.04 -27.51
CA PRO A 106 -5.36 -14.97 -28.37
C PRO A 106 -6.56 -14.38 -29.13
N LEU A 107 -7.14 -13.27 -28.66
CA LEU A 107 -8.33 -12.64 -29.26
C LEU A 107 -8.01 -11.30 -29.97
N ILE A 108 -6.74 -10.90 -30.06
CA ILE A 108 -6.33 -9.60 -30.62
C ILE A 108 -5.04 -9.76 -31.43
N ALA A 109 -5.22 -9.80 -32.75
CA ALA A 109 -4.15 -10.05 -33.71
C ALA A 109 -2.89 -9.22 -33.45
N ASN A 110 -1.80 -9.90 -33.09
CA ASN A 110 -0.50 -9.32 -32.79
C ASN A 110 0.66 -10.25 -33.24
N PRO A 111 0.92 -10.43 -34.56
CA PRO A 111 1.82 -11.47 -35.08
C PRO A 111 3.29 -11.37 -34.62
N ASN A 112 3.65 -10.27 -33.97
CA ASN A 112 4.98 -10.03 -33.42
C ASN A 112 5.14 -10.47 -31.97
N GLN A 113 4.04 -10.85 -31.29
CA GLN A 113 4.00 -11.37 -29.92
C GLN A 113 4.82 -10.49 -28.97
N SER A 114 4.62 -9.18 -29.10
CA SER A 114 5.31 -8.19 -28.25
C SER A 114 4.76 -8.28 -26.84
N ASP A 115 5.66 -8.42 -25.88
CA ASP A 115 5.38 -8.47 -24.45
C ASP A 115 6.59 -7.80 -23.78
N ALA A 116 6.46 -6.51 -23.50
CA ALA A 116 7.56 -5.68 -23.05
C ALA A 116 7.97 -5.96 -21.60
N ASP A 117 7.06 -6.50 -20.78
CA ASP A 117 7.26 -6.70 -19.35
C ASP A 117 7.25 -8.18 -18.89
N ALA A 118 7.10 -9.10 -19.85
CA ALA A 118 7.27 -10.54 -19.76
C ALA A 118 6.25 -11.24 -18.84
N ASP A 119 4.99 -10.86 -18.91
CA ASP A 119 3.93 -11.35 -18.04
C ASP A 119 3.01 -12.39 -18.68
N THR A 120 3.28 -12.76 -19.94
CA THR A 120 2.52 -13.68 -20.78
C THR A 120 1.26 -13.11 -21.42
N VAL A 121 0.91 -11.85 -21.15
CA VAL A 121 -0.10 -11.08 -21.87
C VAL A 121 0.62 -10.13 -22.82
N GLY A 122 0.13 -9.99 -24.06
CA GLY A 122 0.80 -9.18 -25.06
C GLY A 122 0.44 -7.70 -24.99
N ASP A 123 1.40 -6.84 -25.36
CA ASP A 123 1.25 -5.38 -25.41
C ASP A 123 0.01 -4.92 -26.22
N ALA A 124 -0.50 -5.79 -27.12
CA ALA A 124 -1.65 -5.51 -27.99
C ALA A 124 -3.00 -5.64 -27.28
N CYS A 125 -3.10 -6.51 -26.28
CA CYS A 125 -4.30 -6.79 -25.51
C CYS A 125 -4.23 -6.27 -24.07
N GLU A 126 -3.07 -5.79 -23.63
CA GLU A 126 -2.95 -5.02 -22.40
C GLU A 126 -3.66 -3.66 -22.51
N ARG A 127 -4.49 -3.32 -21.51
CA ARG A 127 -5.09 -1.99 -21.41
C ARG A 127 -4.45 -1.22 -20.26
N ARG A 128 -4.44 0.10 -20.45
CA ARG A 128 -4.21 1.05 -19.36
C ARG A 128 -5.52 1.67 -18.95
N LEU A 129 -5.97 1.35 -17.75
CA LEU A 129 -7.19 1.89 -17.16
C LEU A 129 -6.84 3.08 -16.25
N TYR A 130 -7.47 4.22 -16.49
CA TYR A 130 -7.26 5.42 -15.69
C TYR A 130 -8.35 5.56 -14.62
N VAL A 131 -7.94 5.83 -13.38
CA VAL A 131 -8.84 5.97 -12.23
C VAL A 131 -8.60 7.32 -11.56
N ASN A 132 -9.65 8.11 -11.39
CA ASN A 132 -9.58 9.43 -10.77
C ASN A 132 -10.88 9.77 -10.04
N VAL A 133 -10.88 9.65 -8.71
CA VAL A 133 -12.05 10.00 -7.87
C VAL A 133 -12.50 11.46 -8.01
N ALA A 134 -11.63 12.35 -8.50
CA ALA A 134 -11.94 13.75 -8.73
C ALA A 134 -12.41 14.05 -10.16
N VAL A 135 -12.54 13.05 -11.03
CA VAL A 135 -13.05 13.23 -12.40
C VAL A 135 -14.48 13.76 -12.39
N VAL A 136 -14.80 14.64 -13.33
CA VAL A 136 -16.14 15.23 -13.48
C VAL A 136 -16.54 15.16 -14.94
N GLY A 137 -17.58 14.37 -15.25
CA GLY A 137 -17.99 14.09 -16.61
C GLY A 137 -17.18 12.96 -17.24
N GLY A 138 -17.10 12.94 -18.58
CA GLY A 138 -16.50 11.82 -19.31
C GLY A 138 -17.47 10.65 -19.52
N THR A 139 -17.01 9.62 -20.22
CA THR A 139 -17.75 8.35 -20.40
C THR A 139 -17.64 7.43 -19.19
N GLY A 140 -16.58 7.55 -18.39
CA GLY A 140 -16.32 6.70 -17.23
C GLY A 140 -15.85 5.29 -17.61
N ASP A 141 -15.19 5.15 -18.77
CA ASP A 141 -14.69 3.88 -19.32
C ASP A 141 -13.20 3.64 -19.05
N GLY A 142 -12.53 4.57 -18.35
CA GLY A 142 -11.11 4.43 -18.02
C GLY A 142 -10.15 4.57 -19.18
N SER A 143 -10.58 5.00 -20.38
CA SER A 143 -9.72 5.10 -21.58
C SER A 143 -8.62 6.17 -21.50
N ASP A 144 -8.86 7.24 -20.74
CA ASP A 144 -7.90 8.31 -20.47
C ASP A 144 -8.27 9.05 -19.16
N TRP A 145 -7.48 10.05 -18.76
CA TRP A 145 -7.76 10.85 -17.56
C TRP A 145 -9.09 11.63 -17.59
N ALA A 146 -9.61 11.97 -18.77
CA ALA A 146 -10.88 12.70 -18.92
C ALA A 146 -12.10 11.76 -18.86
N ASN A 147 -11.90 10.49 -19.23
CA ASN A 147 -12.88 9.42 -19.19
C ASN A 147 -12.63 8.41 -18.05
N ALA A 148 -11.77 8.76 -17.10
CA ALA A 148 -11.33 7.89 -16.01
C ALA A 148 -12.51 7.33 -15.21
N TYR A 149 -12.33 6.13 -14.65
CA TYR A 149 -13.24 5.60 -13.63
C TYR A 149 -13.22 6.51 -12.40
N ALA A 150 -14.40 6.86 -11.89
CA ALA A 150 -14.53 7.62 -10.64
C ALA A 150 -14.33 6.74 -9.39
N SER A 151 -14.49 5.41 -9.54
CA SER A 151 -14.31 4.42 -8.49
C SER A 151 -13.21 3.44 -8.88
N LEU A 152 -12.27 3.20 -7.95
CA LEU A 152 -11.26 2.16 -8.14
C LEU A 152 -11.88 0.76 -8.09
N ALA A 153 -12.96 0.59 -7.33
CA ALA A 153 -13.64 -0.69 -7.22
C ALA A 153 -14.29 -1.10 -8.55
N ASP A 154 -14.90 -0.14 -9.27
CA ASP A 154 -15.47 -0.36 -10.61
C ASP A 154 -14.37 -0.69 -11.64
N ALA A 155 -13.25 0.03 -11.60
CA ALA A 155 -12.12 -0.23 -12.51
C ALA A 155 -11.52 -1.63 -12.30
N LEU A 156 -11.43 -2.08 -11.05
CA LEU A 156 -10.91 -3.41 -10.71
C LEU A 156 -11.87 -4.55 -11.11
N GLU A 157 -13.19 -4.30 -11.18
CA GLU A 157 -14.16 -5.29 -11.68
C GLU A 157 -14.05 -5.51 -13.19
N THR A 158 -13.56 -4.51 -13.93
CA THR A 158 -13.38 -4.59 -15.39
C THR A 158 -11.97 -4.97 -15.80
N ALA A 159 -11.03 -5.07 -14.86
CA ALA A 159 -9.63 -5.32 -15.14
C ALA A 159 -9.37 -6.80 -15.43
N ASP A 160 -8.61 -7.05 -16.50
CA ASP A 160 -8.19 -8.37 -16.94
C ASP A 160 -6.68 -8.55 -16.71
N ALA A 161 -6.19 -9.79 -16.72
CA ALA A 161 -4.75 -10.05 -16.62
C ALA A 161 -3.99 -9.30 -17.73
N GLY A 162 -2.85 -8.70 -17.38
CA GLY A 162 -2.07 -7.78 -18.22
C GLY A 162 -2.45 -6.30 -18.04
N ASP A 163 -3.60 -5.98 -17.42
CA ASP A 163 -4.01 -4.59 -17.29
C ASP A 163 -3.17 -3.80 -16.27
N ASP A 164 -2.88 -2.55 -16.65
CA ASP A 164 -2.29 -1.53 -15.81
C ASP A 164 -3.35 -0.52 -15.35
N LEU A 165 -3.58 -0.41 -14.04
CA LEU A 165 -4.43 0.63 -13.47
C LEU A 165 -3.59 1.82 -12.98
N TRP A 166 -3.87 3.00 -13.52
CA TRP A 166 -3.23 4.26 -13.12
C TRP A 166 -4.17 5.08 -12.25
N VAL A 167 -3.85 5.17 -10.97
CA VAL A 167 -4.71 5.78 -9.96
C VAL A 167 -4.20 7.16 -9.55
N ALA A 168 -5.01 8.18 -9.84
CA ALA A 168 -4.73 9.55 -9.44
C ALA A 168 -4.84 9.73 -7.93
N LYS A 169 -4.13 10.73 -7.39
CA LYS A 169 -4.18 11.14 -5.99
C LYS A 169 -5.62 11.31 -5.52
N GLY A 170 -5.89 10.89 -4.30
CA GLY A 170 -7.24 10.87 -3.77
C GLY A 170 -7.38 9.89 -2.62
N VAL A 171 -8.60 9.82 -2.09
CA VAL A 171 -9.00 8.81 -1.11
C VAL A 171 -10.09 7.98 -1.76
N TYR A 172 -9.86 6.68 -1.84
CA TYR A 172 -10.72 5.71 -2.49
C TYR A 172 -11.29 4.77 -1.42
N TYR A 173 -12.58 4.47 -1.54
CA TYR A 173 -13.31 3.58 -0.65
C TYR A 173 -13.88 2.40 -1.44
N PRO A 174 -13.81 1.17 -0.90
CA PRO A 174 -14.16 -0.04 -1.65
C PRO A 174 -15.68 -0.21 -1.85
N ASP A 175 -16.50 0.52 -1.11
CA ASP A 175 -17.96 0.51 -1.14
C ASP A 175 -18.55 1.42 -2.22
N GLN A 176 -17.74 2.23 -2.91
CA GLN A 176 -18.20 3.23 -3.88
C GLN A 176 -18.54 2.65 -5.28
N ARG A 177 -18.99 1.39 -5.33
CA ARG A 177 -19.32 0.68 -6.57
C ARG A 177 -20.55 1.27 -7.25
N GLY A 178 -20.50 1.44 -8.57
CA GLY A 178 -21.59 1.99 -9.38
C GLY A 178 -22.05 3.39 -8.94
N GLY A 179 -21.19 4.14 -8.24
CA GLY A 179 -21.51 5.45 -7.66
C GLY A 179 -22.47 5.42 -6.45
N THR A 180 -22.66 4.26 -5.84
CA THR A 180 -23.41 4.09 -4.58
C THR A 180 -22.46 3.78 -3.44
N ASP A 181 -22.88 4.09 -2.21
CA ASP A 181 -22.15 3.78 -0.97
C ASP A 181 -22.97 2.72 -0.21
N THR A 182 -22.42 1.52 -0.11
CA THR A 182 -23.09 0.32 0.46
C THR A 182 -22.93 0.23 1.97
N ASP A 183 -21.87 0.84 2.52
CA ASP A 183 -21.57 0.81 3.94
C ASP A 183 -21.32 -0.63 4.48
N ASP A 184 -21.04 -1.60 3.59
CA ASP A 184 -20.90 -3.04 3.88
C ASP A 184 -19.46 -3.40 4.25
N PRO A 185 -19.19 -3.92 5.46
CA PRO A 185 -17.86 -4.38 5.86
C PRO A 185 -17.23 -5.45 4.96
N ALA A 186 -18.02 -6.16 4.14
CA ALA A 186 -17.52 -7.13 3.18
C ALA A 186 -16.88 -6.50 1.93
N ASP A 187 -17.10 -5.20 1.68
CA ASP A 187 -16.54 -4.52 0.52
C ASP A 187 -15.04 -4.31 0.68
N SER A 188 -14.29 -4.75 -0.34
CA SER A 188 -12.85 -4.67 -0.43
C SER A 188 -12.44 -4.27 -1.85
N PHE A 189 -11.27 -3.66 -2.01
CA PHE A 189 -10.61 -3.61 -3.31
C PHE A 189 -10.05 -5.00 -3.62
N VAL A 190 -10.58 -5.65 -4.64
CA VAL A 190 -10.12 -6.98 -5.08
C VAL A 190 -9.20 -6.77 -6.27
N ILE A 191 -7.91 -7.10 -6.14
CA ILE A 191 -6.95 -7.02 -7.25
C ILE A 191 -6.92 -8.40 -7.92
N PRO A 192 -7.33 -8.52 -9.20
CA PRO A 192 -7.23 -9.77 -9.95
C PRO A 192 -5.77 -10.22 -10.10
N SER A 193 -5.54 -11.53 -10.25
CA SER A 193 -4.21 -12.01 -10.65
C SER A 193 -3.88 -11.48 -12.04
N GLY A 194 -2.60 -11.16 -12.27
CA GLY A 194 -2.15 -10.58 -13.52
C GLY A 194 -2.43 -9.08 -13.65
N VAL A 195 -2.92 -8.39 -12.61
CA VAL A 195 -3.20 -6.95 -12.68
C VAL A 195 -2.19 -6.13 -11.90
N ARG A 196 -1.71 -5.03 -12.48
CA ARG A 196 -0.83 -4.07 -11.81
C ARG A 196 -1.56 -2.78 -11.50
N VAL A 197 -1.44 -2.31 -10.27
CA VAL A 197 -2.14 -1.12 -9.81
C VAL A 197 -1.11 -0.12 -9.28
N TRP A 198 -1.08 1.05 -9.91
CA TRP A 198 -0.09 2.10 -9.71
C TRP A 198 -0.75 3.36 -9.15
N GLY A 199 -0.41 3.75 -7.92
CA GLY A 199 -0.88 4.97 -7.26
C GLY A 199 0.18 6.05 -7.27
N GLY A 200 -0.19 7.34 -7.24
CA GLY A 200 0.80 8.43 -7.26
C GLY A 200 0.72 9.35 -8.46
N PHE A 201 -0.36 9.30 -9.21
CA PHE A 201 -0.58 10.18 -10.36
C PHE A 201 -1.27 11.48 -9.95
N ALA A 202 -0.96 12.59 -10.61
CA ALA A 202 -1.66 13.85 -10.48
C ALA A 202 -2.95 13.85 -11.31
N GLY A 203 -3.05 12.97 -12.31
CA GLY A 203 -4.17 12.86 -13.24
C GLY A 203 -3.91 13.56 -14.58
N ASP A 204 -2.64 13.77 -14.93
CA ASP A 204 -2.22 14.41 -16.18
C ASP A 204 -0.99 13.75 -16.82
N GLU A 205 -0.50 12.67 -16.24
CA GLU A 205 0.68 11.96 -16.70
C GLU A 205 0.43 11.13 -17.97
N THR A 206 1.48 10.99 -18.78
CA THR A 206 1.49 10.20 -20.02
C THR A 206 2.43 9.00 -19.97
N ALA A 207 3.22 8.86 -18.90
CA ALA A 207 4.21 7.80 -18.71
C ALA A 207 4.31 7.43 -17.23
N LEU A 208 4.55 6.14 -16.92
CA LEU A 208 4.64 5.62 -15.55
C LEU A 208 5.74 6.33 -14.73
N VAL A 209 6.86 6.68 -15.38
CA VAL A 209 7.96 7.44 -14.75
C VAL A 209 7.56 8.87 -14.33
N GLY A 210 6.43 9.39 -14.81
CA GLY A 210 5.89 10.70 -14.40
C GLY A 210 5.25 10.68 -13.01
N ARG A 211 4.95 9.50 -12.47
CA ARG A 211 4.31 9.28 -11.16
C ARG A 211 5.18 9.83 -10.03
N ASN A 212 4.53 10.35 -9.00
CA ASN A 212 5.18 10.75 -7.75
C ASN A 212 4.30 10.35 -6.56
N TRP A 213 4.44 9.10 -6.11
CA TRP A 213 3.67 8.53 -4.99
C TRP A 213 3.80 9.33 -3.70
N TYR A 214 4.94 9.99 -3.47
CA TYR A 214 5.16 10.79 -2.27
C TYR A 214 4.32 12.08 -2.25
N LEU A 215 4.27 12.81 -3.37
CA LEU A 215 3.52 14.09 -3.48
C LEU A 215 2.05 13.89 -3.84
N ASN A 216 1.76 12.94 -4.72
CA ASN A 216 0.43 12.64 -5.22
C ASN A 216 -0.17 11.46 -4.44
N ARG A 217 -0.29 11.61 -3.11
CA ARG A 217 -0.75 10.53 -2.24
C ARG A 217 -2.07 9.93 -2.71
N THR A 218 -2.07 8.61 -2.85
CA THR A 218 -3.23 7.80 -3.20
C THR A 218 -3.54 6.91 -2.01
N VAL A 219 -4.74 7.07 -1.44
CA VAL A 219 -5.14 6.42 -0.18
C VAL A 219 -6.27 5.43 -0.48
N LEU A 220 -6.07 4.19 -0.05
CA LEU A 220 -7.10 3.15 0.00
C LEU A 220 -7.56 3.07 1.45
N SER A 221 -8.82 3.43 1.69
CA SER A 221 -9.37 3.54 3.05
C SER A 221 -10.49 2.56 3.28
N GLY A 222 -10.42 1.84 4.41
CA GLY A 222 -11.51 1.01 4.93
C GLY A 222 -12.56 1.79 5.71
N ASP A 223 -12.39 3.11 5.93
CA ASP A 223 -13.33 3.98 6.66
C ASP A 223 -14.58 4.32 5.82
N LEU A 224 -15.43 3.32 5.59
CA LEU A 224 -16.63 3.40 4.74
C LEU A 224 -17.54 4.57 5.14
N ARG A 225 -17.73 4.73 6.46
CA ARG A 225 -18.61 5.76 7.05
C ARG A 225 -17.96 7.12 7.21
N GLN A 226 -16.66 7.22 6.93
CA GLN A 226 -15.87 8.44 7.11
C GLN A 226 -15.96 9.01 8.54
N ASP A 227 -16.03 8.14 9.55
CA ASP A 227 -16.26 8.49 10.96
C ASP A 227 -15.05 8.22 11.87
N ASP A 228 -13.95 7.75 11.30
CA ASP A 228 -12.69 7.56 11.99
C ASP A 228 -12.09 8.86 12.54
N ALA A 229 -11.29 8.72 13.59
CA ALA A 229 -10.64 9.84 14.23
C ALA A 229 -9.54 10.42 13.34
N ASN A 230 -9.81 11.59 12.75
CA ASN A 230 -8.91 12.24 11.80
C ASN A 230 -8.62 13.68 12.24
N ALA A 231 -7.68 13.85 13.15
CA ALA A 231 -7.43 15.14 13.80
C ALA A 231 -6.78 16.18 12.87
N ASP A 232 -6.06 15.75 11.84
CA ASP A 232 -5.36 16.61 10.88
C ASP A 232 -6.12 16.79 9.55
N GLY A 233 -7.21 16.04 9.34
CA GLY A 233 -8.11 16.16 8.19
C GLY A 233 -7.65 15.40 6.94
N ASN A 234 -6.62 14.55 7.03
CA ASN A 234 -6.03 13.85 5.89
C ASN A 234 -6.80 12.58 5.45
N ARG A 235 -7.77 12.12 6.26
CA ARG A 235 -8.60 10.91 6.07
C ARG A 235 -7.81 9.60 6.10
N VAL A 236 -6.76 9.59 6.90
CA VAL A 236 -5.92 8.44 7.17
C VAL A 236 -6.00 8.15 8.67
N ALA A 237 -6.14 6.88 9.03
CA ALA A 237 -5.97 6.43 10.41
C ALA A 237 -4.49 6.06 10.59
N GLU A 238 -3.73 6.88 11.32
CA GLU A 238 -2.32 6.57 11.58
C GLU A 238 -2.13 5.45 12.59
N ALA A 239 -3.13 5.18 13.43
CA ALA A 239 -3.13 4.15 14.45
C ALA A 239 -4.50 3.45 14.54
N ALA A 240 -4.49 2.16 14.84
CA ALA A 240 -5.71 1.35 14.97
C ALA A 240 -6.67 1.87 16.06
N ALA A 241 -6.22 2.72 16.99
CA ALA A 241 -7.08 3.36 17.98
C ALA A 241 -7.96 4.50 17.41
N GLN A 242 -7.67 4.96 16.18
CA GLN A 242 -8.45 5.96 15.47
C GLN A 242 -9.67 5.36 14.77
N ILE A 243 -9.63 4.05 14.47
CA ILE A 243 -10.72 3.29 13.85
C ILE A 243 -11.96 3.28 14.76
N ARG A 244 -13.10 3.65 14.19
CA ARG A 244 -14.43 3.76 14.78
C ARG A 244 -15.45 3.18 13.80
N GLY A 245 -16.72 3.10 14.24
CA GLY A 245 -17.78 2.72 13.33
C GLY A 245 -17.66 1.30 12.78
N GLY A 246 -18.20 1.11 11.58
CA GLY A 246 -18.02 -0.13 10.83
C GLY A 246 -17.23 0.20 9.57
N ASN A 247 -16.14 -0.53 9.39
CA ASN A 247 -15.17 -0.34 8.33
C ASN A 247 -15.12 -1.61 7.48
N SER A 248 -14.47 -1.51 6.33
CA SER A 248 -14.10 -2.69 5.55
C SER A 248 -13.28 -3.64 6.43
N ALA A 249 -13.65 -4.93 6.42
CA ALA A 249 -12.87 -5.97 7.09
C ALA A 249 -11.45 -6.01 6.51
N HIS A 250 -11.35 -6.00 5.18
CA HIS A 250 -10.09 -6.00 4.45
C HIS A 250 -10.10 -4.87 3.43
N VAL A 251 -9.21 -3.89 3.56
CA VAL A 251 -9.15 -2.81 2.55
C VAL A 251 -8.82 -3.40 1.17
N LEU A 252 -7.88 -4.35 1.15
CA LEU A 252 -7.42 -5.05 -0.05
C LEU A 252 -7.54 -6.55 0.08
N ARG A 253 -7.85 -7.20 -1.05
CA ARG A 253 -7.87 -8.65 -1.18
C ARG A 253 -7.21 -9.09 -2.48
N THR A 254 -6.44 -10.16 -2.39
CA THR A 254 -5.91 -10.90 -3.52
C THR A 254 -6.10 -12.40 -3.30
N GLN A 255 -6.30 -13.12 -4.39
CA GLN A 255 -6.37 -14.57 -4.40
C GLN A 255 -5.53 -15.13 -5.53
N ALA A 256 -4.60 -16.04 -5.21
CA ALA A 256 -3.68 -16.67 -6.14
C ALA A 256 -2.89 -15.69 -7.02
N ALA A 257 -2.62 -14.48 -6.50
CA ALA A 257 -1.90 -13.43 -7.22
C ALA A 257 -0.51 -13.91 -7.65
N ASP A 258 -0.23 -13.89 -8.93
CA ASP A 258 1.08 -14.27 -9.50
C ASP A 258 2.18 -13.22 -9.24
N GLY A 259 3.36 -13.46 -9.81
CA GLY A 259 4.52 -12.57 -9.71
C GLY A 259 4.44 -11.30 -10.57
N TYR A 260 3.41 -11.17 -11.40
CA TYR A 260 3.13 -9.96 -12.16
C TYR A 260 2.18 -9.03 -11.41
N THR A 261 1.22 -9.62 -10.69
CA THR A 261 0.25 -8.89 -9.85
C THR A 261 0.98 -7.95 -8.90
N ALA A 262 0.73 -6.64 -9.04
CA ALA A 262 1.48 -5.62 -8.34
C ALA A 262 0.60 -4.53 -7.74
N LEU A 263 0.99 -4.04 -6.56
CA LEU A 263 0.46 -2.80 -6.00
C LEU A 263 1.62 -1.90 -5.60
N ASP A 264 1.61 -0.67 -6.11
CA ASP A 264 2.67 0.28 -5.82
C ASP A 264 2.19 1.72 -5.58
N GLY A 265 2.69 2.35 -4.52
CA GLY A 265 2.53 3.79 -4.28
C GLY A 265 1.25 4.20 -3.55
N PHE A 266 0.74 3.33 -2.68
CA PHE A 266 -0.50 3.54 -1.94
C PHE A 266 -0.28 3.66 -0.43
N VAL A 267 -1.15 4.47 0.19
CA VAL A 267 -1.42 4.39 1.63
C VAL A 267 -2.61 3.46 1.84
N ILE A 268 -2.50 2.48 2.73
CA ILE A 268 -3.55 1.50 3.03
C ILE A 268 -3.92 1.65 4.50
N THR A 269 -5.18 1.99 4.78
CA THR A 269 -5.58 2.43 6.11
C THR A 269 -6.99 1.98 6.51
N ALA A 270 -7.21 1.92 7.82
CA ALA A 270 -8.54 1.80 8.43
C ALA A 270 -9.31 0.50 8.14
N GLY A 271 -8.63 -0.59 7.77
CA GLY A 271 -9.26 -1.91 7.78
C GLY A 271 -9.50 -2.45 9.20
N ASP A 272 -10.62 -3.13 9.43
CA ASP A 272 -10.99 -3.68 10.75
C ASP A 272 -11.50 -5.14 10.64
N ALA A 273 -10.58 -6.07 10.37
CA ALA A 273 -10.82 -7.52 10.30
C ALA A 273 -10.94 -8.16 11.69
N ALA A 274 -11.85 -7.66 12.55
CA ALA A 274 -12.05 -8.19 13.89
C ALA A 274 -12.52 -9.67 13.83
N GLY A 275 -11.71 -10.61 14.34
CA GLY A 275 -11.98 -12.05 14.23
C GLY A 275 -11.42 -12.72 12.96
N GLU A 276 -10.81 -11.95 12.05
CA GLU A 276 -10.31 -12.39 10.75
C GLU A 276 -8.82 -12.01 10.55
N HIS A 277 -8.29 -12.09 9.33
CA HIS A 277 -6.86 -11.89 9.05
C HIS A 277 -6.66 -10.77 8.04
N GLY A 278 -5.56 -10.01 8.13
CA GLY A 278 -5.21 -9.03 7.10
C GLY A 278 -6.17 -7.84 7.03
N GLY A 279 -6.12 -6.95 8.03
CA GLY A 279 -7.01 -5.79 8.08
C GLY A 279 -6.76 -4.82 6.92
N GLY A 280 -5.50 -4.45 6.72
CA GLY A 280 -5.11 -3.68 5.53
C GLY A 280 -5.22 -4.52 4.25
N TRP A 281 -4.61 -5.71 4.25
CA TRP A 281 -4.61 -6.60 3.09
C TRP A 281 -4.65 -8.07 3.52
N LEU A 282 -5.62 -8.80 2.96
CA LEU A 282 -5.70 -10.25 2.97
C LEU A 282 -5.22 -10.86 1.63
N ASP A 283 -4.04 -11.49 1.63
CA ASP A 283 -3.45 -12.18 0.47
C ASP A 283 -3.55 -13.70 0.65
N THR A 284 -4.23 -14.38 -0.28
CA THR A 284 -4.59 -15.81 -0.16
C THR A 284 -4.24 -16.61 -1.40
N GLY A 285 -4.21 -17.93 -1.29
CA GLY A 285 -4.04 -18.82 -2.44
C GLY A 285 -2.60 -19.09 -2.84
N GLY A 286 -1.62 -18.73 -1.99
CA GLY A 286 -0.23 -19.11 -2.17
C GLY A 286 0.53 -18.32 -3.25
N GLY A 287 -0.01 -17.17 -3.65
CA GLY A 287 0.54 -16.30 -4.69
C GLY A 287 1.89 -15.64 -4.36
N ALA A 288 2.46 -14.86 -5.27
CA ALA A 288 3.73 -14.14 -5.09
C ALA A 288 3.66 -12.66 -5.52
N PRO A 289 2.68 -11.88 -5.04
CA PRO A 289 2.47 -10.51 -5.49
C PRO A 289 3.68 -9.60 -5.20
N VAL A 290 3.86 -8.59 -6.05
CA VAL A 290 4.92 -7.58 -5.95
C VAL A 290 4.38 -6.30 -5.29
N LEU A 291 4.98 -5.92 -4.18
CA LEU A 291 4.52 -4.86 -3.30
C LEU A 291 5.60 -3.78 -3.20
N GLY A 292 5.29 -2.56 -3.64
CA GLY A 292 6.28 -1.48 -3.74
C GLY A 292 5.76 -0.15 -3.19
N HIS A 293 6.61 0.61 -2.50
CA HIS A 293 6.27 1.97 -2.06
C HIS A 293 4.94 2.09 -1.29
N LEU A 294 4.63 1.09 -0.46
CA LEU A 294 3.37 1.04 0.29
C LEU A 294 3.53 1.61 1.69
N LEU A 295 2.48 2.24 2.19
CA LEU A 295 2.38 2.72 3.56
C LEU A 295 1.13 2.15 4.23
N PHE A 296 1.30 1.12 5.06
CA PHE A 296 0.21 0.54 5.85
C PHE A 296 0.10 1.27 7.18
N LEU A 297 -1.02 1.97 7.38
CA LEU A 297 -1.27 2.78 8.57
C LEU A 297 -2.53 2.35 9.28
N GLY A 298 -2.44 2.20 10.60
CA GLY A 298 -3.63 2.09 11.46
C GLY A 298 -4.67 1.09 10.96
N ASN A 299 -4.28 -0.16 10.74
CA ASN A 299 -5.18 -1.25 10.38
C ASN A 299 -5.34 -2.22 11.57
N ARG A 300 -6.46 -2.95 11.64
CA ARG A 300 -6.75 -3.90 12.72
C ARG A 300 -7.19 -5.26 12.18
N ALA A 301 -6.70 -6.35 12.79
CA ALA A 301 -7.13 -7.72 12.49
C ALA A 301 -6.93 -8.66 13.71
N ASP A 302 -7.27 -9.95 13.61
CA ASP A 302 -6.76 -10.94 14.57
C ASP A 302 -5.32 -11.36 14.22
N LEU A 303 -5.02 -11.61 12.95
CA LEU A 303 -3.67 -11.96 12.47
C LEU A 303 -3.24 -10.99 11.38
N GLY A 304 -2.07 -10.37 11.52
CA GLY A 304 -1.55 -9.47 10.48
C GLY A 304 -2.40 -8.21 10.36
N GLY A 305 -2.23 -7.27 11.29
CA GLY A 305 -3.06 -6.05 11.31
C GLY A 305 -2.98 -5.30 9.97
N ALA A 306 -1.78 -5.17 9.41
CA ALA A 306 -1.56 -4.56 8.11
C ALA A 306 -1.69 -5.56 6.95
N LEU A 307 -0.97 -6.69 7.00
CA LEU A 307 -0.94 -7.68 5.92
C LEU A 307 -0.90 -9.09 6.50
N TRP A 308 -1.76 -9.95 5.98
CA TRP A 308 -1.66 -11.39 6.14
C TRP A 308 -1.44 -12.03 4.77
N SER A 309 -0.52 -12.98 4.67
CA SER A 309 -0.25 -13.71 3.42
C SER A 309 0.08 -15.19 3.66
N ASP A 310 -0.56 -16.07 2.88
CA ASP A 310 -0.19 -17.50 2.73
C ASP A 310 0.71 -17.78 1.52
N GLY A 311 1.19 -16.71 0.87
CA GLY A 311 2.01 -16.75 -0.32
C GLY A 311 3.50 -16.46 -0.10
N ALA A 312 4.11 -15.92 -1.14
CA ALA A 312 5.51 -15.56 -1.26
C ALA A 312 5.67 -14.09 -1.70
N PRO A 313 5.08 -13.11 -0.97
CA PRO A 313 5.08 -11.72 -1.40
C PRO A 313 6.51 -11.16 -1.48
N ARG A 314 6.72 -10.28 -2.46
CA ARG A 314 7.96 -9.53 -2.66
C ARG A 314 7.73 -8.07 -2.27
N ILE A 315 8.22 -7.67 -1.11
CA ILE A 315 7.93 -6.35 -0.52
C ILE A 315 9.15 -5.46 -0.59
N THR A 316 9.00 -4.28 -1.17
CA THR A 316 10.09 -3.31 -1.35
C THR A 316 9.65 -1.93 -0.93
N ASP A 317 10.57 -1.17 -0.34
CA ASP A 317 10.44 0.28 -0.14
C ASP A 317 9.16 0.69 0.63
N SER A 318 8.72 -0.13 1.57
CA SER A 318 7.41 -0.02 2.21
C SER A 318 7.48 0.14 3.72
N ALA A 319 6.48 0.79 4.30
CA ALA A 319 6.43 1.08 5.73
C ALA A 319 5.12 0.61 6.38
N PHE A 320 5.21 0.16 7.62
CA PHE A 320 4.10 -0.38 8.41
C PHE A 320 4.06 0.30 9.76
N ALA A 321 3.00 1.04 10.06
CA ALA A 321 2.90 1.74 11.32
C ALA A 321 1.49 1.76 11.93
N GLY A 322 1.45 1.75 13.27
CA GLY A 322 0.22 1.93 14.04
C GLY A 322 -0.83 0.83 13.86
N SER A 323 -0.52 -0.26 13.15
CA SER A 323 -1.44 -1.37 12.96
C SER A 323 -1.52 -2.22 14.23
N ALA A 324 -2.66 -2.87 14.47
CA ALA A 324 -2.89 -3.69 15.64
C ALA A 324 -3.46 -5.08 15.30
N ALA A 325 -3.01 -6.09 16.04
CA ALA A 325 -3.56 -7.43 15.89
C ALA A 325 -3.55 -8.24 17.19
N ARG A 326 -4.06 -9.46 17.18
CA ARG A 326 -3.76 -10.43 18.24
C ARG A 326 -2.34 -10.96 18.10
N GLN A 327 -1.92 -11.30 16.89
CA GLN A 327 -0.55 -11.72 16.54
C GLN A 327 -0.12 -11.07 15.22
N GLY A 328 1.12 -10.59 15.12
CA GLY A 328 1.59 -9.92 13.91
C GLY A 328 0.92 -8.55 13.79
N GLY A 329 1.30 -7.59 14.64
CA GLY A 329 0.67 -6.27 14.66
C GLY A 329 0.70 -5.58 13.29
N ALA A 330 1.77 -5.78 12.52
CA ALA A 330 1.82 -5.44 11.09
C ALA A 330 1.69 -6.67 10.17
N LEU A 331 2.73 -7.51 10.05
CA LEU A 331 2.73 -8.66 9.14
C LEU A 331 2.52 -10.00 9.84
N TYR A 332 1.77 -10.87 9.18
CA TYR A 332 1.67 -12.29 9.50
C TYR A 332 1.86 -13.12 8.24
N LEU A 333 2.90 -13.96 8.22
CA LEU A 333 3.28 -14.76 7.06
C LEU A 333 3.16 -16.26 7.37
N THR A 334 2.37 -16.99 6.59
CA THR A 334 2.21 -18.45 6.70
C THR A 334 2.73 -19.22 5.48
N GLY A 335 2.95 -18.52 4.38
CA GLY A 335 3.26 -19.11 3.08
C GLY A 335 4.68 -19.62 2.87
N ALA A 336 5.01 -19.99 1.63
CA ALA A 336 6.23 -20.73 1.29
C ALA A 336 7.52 -19.91 1.41
N GLY A 337 7.48 -18.60 1.15
CA GLY A 337 8.59 -17.71 1.51
C GLY A 337 8.52 -16.29 0.97
N ALA A 338 8.54 -15.30 1.87
CA ALA A 338 8.50 -13.89 1.54
C ALA A 338 9.90 -13.30 1.39
N THR A 339 10.06 -12.32 0.50
CA THR A 339 11.29 -11.53 0.39
C THR A 339 10.98 -10.05 0.61
N ALA A 340 11.77 -9.40 1.44
CA ALA A 340 11.51 -8.06 1.89
C ALA A 340 12.79 -7.22 1.90
N VAL A 341 12.78 -6.08 1.22
CA VAL A 341 13.92 -5.15 1.18
C VAL A 341 13.46 -3.73 1.48
N HIS A 342 14.21 -2.99 2.29
CA HIS A 342 13.90 -1.60 2.62
C HIS A 342 12.54 -1.42 3.30
N LEU A 343 12.31 -2.18 4.38
CA LEU A 343 11.08 -2.07 5.16
C LEU A 343 11.29 -1.29 6.46
N SER A 344 10.33 -0.46 6.84
CA SER A 344 10.31 0.21 8.14
C SER A 344 9.05 -0.12 8.92
N PHE A 345 9.22 -0.46 10.19
CA PHE A 345 8.15 -0.76 11.13
C PHE A 345 8.24 0.16 12.34
N GLY A 346 7.10 0.60 12.86
CA GLY A 346 7.04 1.25 14.16
C GLY A 346 5.63 1.47 14.67
N ALA A 347 5.48 1.49 15.99
CA ALA A 347 4.21 1.70 16.68
C ALA A 347 3.11 0.65 16.37
N ASN A 348 3.46 -0.50 15.79
CA ASN A 348 2.53 -1.62 15.62
C ASN A 348 2.36 -2.38 16.94
N ASN A 349 1.15 -2.89 17.18
CA ASN A 349 0.81 -3.52 18.46
C ASN A 349 0.05 -4.83 18.31
N ALA A 350 0.64 -5.95 18.74
CA ALA A 350 -0.03 -7.21 18.97
C ALA A 350 -0.52 -7.33 20.43
N SER A 351 -1.54 -8.16 20.71
CA SER A 351 -1.87 -8.50 22.10
C SER A 351 -1.03 -9.66 22.65
N ASP A 352 -0.60 -10.59 21.77
CA ASP A 352 0.07 -11.83 22.15
C ASP A 352 1.57 -11.78 21.83
N THR A 353 1.94 -11.62 20.56
CA THR A 353 3.35 -11.67 20.10
C THR A 353 3.54 -11.07 18.71
N GLY A 354 4.77 -10.66 18.41
CA GLY A 354 5.18 -10.18 17.08
C GLY A 354 4.50 -8.88 16.74
N GLY A 355 4.85 -7.79 17.44
CA GLY A 355 4.33 -6.46 17.17
C GLY A 355 4.54 -6.04 15.72
N ALA A 356 5.73 -6.29 15.16
CA ALA A 356 6.01 -6.01 13.75
C ALA A 356 5.69 -7.22 12.86
N LEU A 357 6.20 -8.39 13.23
CA LEU A 357 6.22 -9.56 12.34
C LEU A 357 5.92 -10.85 13.09
N VAL A 358 5.06 -11.67 12.50
CA VAL A 358 4.96 -13.10 12.78
C VAL A 358 5.27 -13.91 11.53
N VAL A 359 6.11 -14.94 11.69
CA VAL A 359 6.31 -16.00 10.70
C VAL A 359 5.84 -17.32 11.28
N ASP A 360 4.89 -17.95 10.61
CA ASP A 360 4.22 -19.18 11.02
C ASP A 360 4.22 -20.23 9.88
N GLY A 361 5.26 -20.20 9.07
CA GLY A 361 5.42 -21.04 7.90
C GLY A 361 6.50 -20.52 6.95
N GLY A 362 7.06 -21.41 6.12
CA GLY A 362 8.04 -21.07 5.08
C GLY A 362 9.30 -20.35 5.54
N THR A 363 9.89 -19.57 4.63
CA THR A 363 11.12 -18.78 4.86
C THR A 363 10.92 -17.32 4.48
N ALA A 364 11.03 -16.41 5.44
CA ALA A 364 11.00 -14.98 5.20
C ALA A 364 12.41 -14.39 5.26
N GLU A 365 12.82 -13.67 4.23
CA GLU A 365 14.13 -13.02 4.14
C GLU A 365 13.99 -11.50 4.13
N PHE A 366 14.60 -10.84 5.10
CA PHE A 366 14.59 -9.38 5.23
C PHE A 366 16.00 -8.81 5.05
N ALA A 367 16.13 -7.83 4.18
CA ALA A 367 17.35 -7.06 4.00
C ALA A 367 17.07 -5.56 4.11
N ASN A 368 18.02 -4.79 4.67
CA ASN A 368 17.87 -3.34 4.82
C ASN A 368 16.58 -2.96 5.56
N ALA A 369 16.18 -3.75 6.57
CA ALA A 369 14.92 -3.53 7.28
C ALA A 369 15.13 -2.88 8.65
N VAL A 370 14.14 -2.14 9.13
CA VAL A 370 14.12 -1.53 10.47
C VAL A 370 12.85 -1.96 11.18
N LEU A 371 12.98 -2.85 12.15
CA LEU A 371 11.92 -3.32 13.04
C LEU A 371 12.15 -2.71 14.42
N TRP A 372 11.37 -1.67 14.74
CA TRP A 372 11.61 -0.88 15.94
C TRP A 372 10.38 -0.15 16.47
N GLY A 373 10.12 -0.38 17.75
CA GLY A 373 9.05 0.34 18.45
C GLY A 373 7.71 -0.36 18.34
N ASP A 374 7.71 -1.65 18.03
CA ASP A 374 6.53 -2.49 17.96
C ASP A 374 6.44 -3.38 19.22
N GLY A 375 5.22 -3.77 19.62
CA GLY A 375 5.01 -4.52 20.87
C GLY A 375 3.89 -5.56 20.80
N PRO A 376 3.94 -6.64 21.62
CA PRO A 376 5.09 -7.13 22.37
C PRO A 376 6.07 -7.88 21.46
N ASN A 377 7.36 -7.55 21.63
CA ASN A 377 8.49 -8.05 20.81
C ASN A 377 8.35 -7.68 19.33
N GLU A 378 9.45 -7.35 18.66
CA GLU A 378 9.38 -6.98 17.24
C GLU A 378 8.98 -8.19 16.36
N VAL A 379 9.62 -9.33 16.60
CA VAL A 379 9.53 -10.52 15.77
C VAL A 379 9.10 -11.72 16.60
N ALA A 380 8.24 -12.56 16.03
CA ALA A 380 7.98 -13.90 16.54
C ALA A 380 8.00 -14.93 15.41
N VAL A 381 8.81 -15.98 15.57
CA VAL A 381 8.85 -17.12 14.66
C VAL A 381 8.17 -18.29 15.36
N LEU A 382 6.94 -18.60 14.94
CA LEU A 382 6.13 -19.69 15.48
C LEU A 382 6.43 -21.01 14.77
N ALA A 383 6.59 -20.94 13.45
CA ALA A 383 7.05 -22.01 12.56
C ALA A 383 7.84 -21.41 11.39
N GLY A 384 8.65 -22.23 10.71
CA GLY A 384 9.48 -21.77 9.59
C GLY A 384 10.75 -21.02 10.03
N ASN A 385 11.18 -20.05 9.22
CA ASN A 385 12.38 -19.25 9.47
C ASN A 385 12.19 -17.79 9.03
N ALA A 386 12.67 -16.85 9.85
CA ALA A 386 12.81 -15.44 9.49
C ALA A 386 14.28 -15.04 9.60
N THR A 387 14.93 -14.64 8.51
CA THR A 387 16.35 -14.27 8.51
C THR A 387 16.51 -12.79 8.16
N PHE A 388 17.34 -12.10 8.94
CA PHE A 388 17.60 -10.67 8.78
C PHE A 388 19.05 -10.43 8.40
N ARG A 389 19.32 -9.51 7.46
CA ARG A 389 20.68 -9.07 7.11
C ARG A 389 20.71 -7.57 6.85
N TYR A 390 21.77 -6.90 7.28
CA TYR A 390 21.84 -5.44 7.20
C TYR A 390 20.56 -4.79 7.70
N SER A 391 20.08 -5.22 8.88
CA SER A 391 18.82 -4.77 9.45
C SER A 391 18.97 -4.28 10.88
N LEU A 392 18.07 -3.40 11.30
CA LEU A 392 17.86 -3.01 12.69
C LEU A 392 16.69 -3.79 13.26
N VAL A 393 16.93 -4.56 14.32
CA VAL A 393 15.88 -5.31 15.01
C VAL A 393 16.03 -5.10 16.51
N LYS A 394 15.05 -4.45 17.14
CA LYS A 394 15.09 -4.17 18.58
C LYS A 394 15.11 -5.44 19.41
N GLY A 395 16.01 -5.52 20.38
CA GLY A 395 16.15 -6.67 21.27
C GLY A 395 16.80 -7.89 20.62
N SER A 396 17.33 -7.74 19.41
CA SER A 396 18.12 -8.77 18.74
C SER A 396 19.55 -8.87 19.28
N GLY A 397 20.06 -7.87 20.01
CA GLY A 397 21.47 -7.82 20.43
C GLY A 397 22.46 -7.46 19.31
N GLY A 398 21.99 -7.21 18.08
CA GLY A 398 22.81 -6.81 16.94
C GLY A 398 23.91 -7.83 16.64
N ALA A 399 25.18 -7.44 16.80
CA ALA A 399 26.32 -8.34 16.61
C ALA A 399 26.36 -9.51 17.61
N ALA A 400 25.70 -9.40 18.76
CA ALA A 400 25.52 -10.47 19.74
C ALA A 400 24.12 -11.09 19.61
N TRP A 401 23.83 -11.62 18.42
CA TRP A 401 22.47 -11.95 18.00
C TRP A 401 21.72 -12.90 18.94
N ASN A 402 20.51 -12.52 19.30
CA ASN A 402 19.54 -13.30 20.04
C ASN A 402 18.67 -14.10 19.06
N GLY A 403 18.85 -15.42 19.06
CA GLY A 403 18.11 -16.32 18.16
C GLY A 403 16.59 -16.29 18.32
N SER A 404 16.03 -15.73 19.40
CA SER A 404 14.58 -15.53 19.50
C SER A 404 14.06 -14.43 18.58
N ALA A 405 14.93 -13.58 18.03
CA ALA A 405 14.61 -12.55 17.04
C ALA A 405 14.70 -13.08 15.59
N GLY A 406 14.83 -14.40 15.40
CA GLY A 406 15.03 -15.03 14.09
C GLY A 406 16.49 -15.40 13.81
N GLY A 407 16.79 -15.65 12.54
CA GLY A 407 18.12 -15.98 12.03
C GLY A 407 18.98 -14.75 11.75
N ASP A 408 20.29 -14.85 12.04
CA ASP A 408 21.29 -13.83 11.73
C ASP A 408 21.92 -14.08 10.35
N GLY A 409 21.51 -13.29 9.36
CA GLY A 409 22.12 -13.21 8.04
C GLY A 409 23.32 -12.24 7.97
N GLY A 410 23.68 -11.61 9.08
CA GLY A 410 24.88 -10.77 9.23
C GLY A 410 24.65 -9.26 9.06
N ASN A 411 25.56 -8.48 9.64
CA ASN A 411 25.57 -7.01 9.65
C ASN A 411 24.31 -6.36 10.26
N ASN A 412 23.64 -7.07 11.16
CA ASN A 412 22.50 -6.55 11.89
C ASN A 412 22.91 -5.66 13.07
N ARG A 413 22.00 -4.76 13.46
CA ARG A 413 22.18 -3.80 14.55
C ARG A 413 20.98 -3.84 15.49
N ASP A 414 21.20 -3.40 16.73
CA ASP A 414 20.16 -3.23 17.75
C ASP A 414 20.36 -1.86 18.41
N ALA A 415 19.80 -0.84 17.79
CA ALA A 415 19.91 0.55 18.21
C ALA A 415 18.76 1.37 17.65
N ASP A 416 18.36 2.41 18.36
CA ASP A 416 17.22 3.23 17.97
C ASP A 416 17.42 3.87 16.58
N PRO A 417 16.49 3.68 15.62
CA PRO A 417 16.55 4.32 14.30
C PRO A 417 16.23 5.82 14.36
N LEU A 418 15.76 6.34 15.51
CA LEU A 418 15.44 7.76 15.71
C LEU A 418 14.41 8.28 14.71
N TYR A 419 13.29 7.56 14.56
CA TYR A 419 12.16 8.00 13.74
C TYR A 419 11.65 9.39 14.14
N LEU A 420 11.10 10.13 13.17
CA LEU A 420 10.53 11.46 13.41
C LEU A 420 9.29 11.41 14.32
N ASP A 421 8.29 10.61 13.96
CA ASP A 421 7.06 10.47 14.74
C ASP A 421 6.33 9.16 14.40
N ALA A 422 6.86 8.04 14.91
CA ALA A 422 6.31 6.72 14.64
C ALA A 422 4.84 6.56 15.09
N ALA A 423 4.43 7.29 16.13
CA ALA A 423 3.06 7.27 16.63
C ALA A 423 2.05 7.91 15.65
N LYS A 424 2.52 8.70 14.69
CA LYS A 424 1.73 9.25 13.57
C LYS A 424 2.12 8.64 12.21
N GLY A 425 2.72 7.46 12.22
CA GLY A 425 3.14 6.78 10.98
C GLY A 425 4.35 7.39 10.27
N ASP A 426 5.03 8.38 10.85
CA ASP A 426 6.22 9.00 10.25
C ASP A 426 7.51 8.26 10.65
N LEU A 427 7.84 7.25 9.84
CA LEU A 427 9.02 6.40 10.03
C LEU A 427 10.28 6.91 9.31
N ARG A 428 10.31 8.19 8.88
CA ARG A 428 11.52 8.79 8.33
C ARG A 428 12.61 8.90 9.40
N LEU A 429 13.86 8.75 8.98
CA LEU A 429 15.03 8.82 9.87
C LEU A 429 15.30 10.26 10.29
N GLY A 430 14.99 10.60 11.55
CA GLY A 430 15.01 11.97 12.06
C GLY A 430 16.38 12.50 12.46
N SER A 431 17.46 11.72 12.33
CA SER A 431 18.80 12.16 12.73
C SER A 431 19.91 11.40 12.01
N ALA A 432 20.99 12.12 11.66
CA ALA A 432 22.20 11.52 11.08
C ALA A 432 22.93 10.60 12.08
N ALA A 433 22.57 10.67 13.36
CA ALA A 433 23.04 9.74 14.38
C ALA A 433 22.25 8.42 14.40
N SER A 434 21.23 8.27 13.57
CA SER A 434 20.48 7.03 13.44
C SER A 434 21.41 5.89 13.06
N ALA A 435 21.23 4.74 13.70
CA ALA A 435 21.99 3.55 13.38
C ALA A 435 21.64 2.97 12.00
N ALA A 436 20.58 3.46 11.37
CA ALA A 436 20.10 3.07 10.05
C ALA A 436 20.86 3.77 8.90
N VAL A 437 21.42 4.95 9.18
CA VAL A 437 22.05 5.80 8.17
C VAL A 437 23.37 5.18 7.68
N ASN A 438 23.54 5.12 6.36
CA ASN A 438 24.66 4.57 5.60
C ASN A 438 25.08 3.17 6.05
N ALA A 439 24.11 2.34 6.41
CA ALA A 439 24.33 1.06 7.07
C ALA A 439 23.72 -0.14 6.35
N GLY A 440 22.97 0.10 5.27
CA GLY A 440 22.37 -0.94 4.45
C GLY A 440 23.33 -1.54 3.43
N SER A 441 22.79 -2.45 2.63
CA SER A 441 23.46 -3.18 1.56
C SER A 441 22.99 -2.68 0.20
N ASN A 442 23.90 -2.04 -0.55
CA ASN A 442 23.66 -1.64 -1.93
C ASN A 442 23.37 -2.83 -2.84
N ALA A 443 23.96 -4.00 -2.55
CA ALA A 443 23.73 -5.22 -3.32
C ALA A 443 22.28 -5.72 -3.14
N ALA A 444 21.73 -5.61 -1.94
CA ALA A 444 20.33 -5.94 -1.68
C ALA A 444 19.39 -4.93 -2.37
N ALA A 445 19.71 -3.63 -2.31
CA ALA A 445 18.96 -2.58 -3.01
C ALA A 445 18.94 -2.80 -4.53
N GLN A 446 20.10 -3.10 -5.12
CA GLN A 446 20.23 -3.41 -6.54
C GLN A 446 19.46 -4.67 -6.93
N GLY A 447 19.53 -5.73 -6.11
CA GLY A 447 18.78 -6.97 -6.34
C GLY A 447 17.26 -6.79 -6.25
N ALA A 448 16.80 -5.78 -5.50
CA ALA A 448 15.39 -5.41 -5.39
C ALA A 448 14.93 -4.46 -6.51
N GLY A 449 15.84 -3.95 -7.35
CA GLY A 449 15.49 -2.94 -8.38
C GLY A 449 15.17 -1.54 -7.83
N SER A 450 15.42 -1.31 -6.54
CA SER A 450 15.08 -0.04 -5.88
C SER A 450 16.06 1.07 -6.26
N THR A 451 15.54 2.12 -6.91
CA THR A 451 16.33 3.31 -7.31
C THR A 451 16.04 4.53 -6.44
N THR A 452 14.84 4.57 -5.86
CA THR A 452 14.36 5.61 -4.95
C THR A 452 13.71 5.01 -3.73
N ASP A 453 13.60 5.79 -2.66
CA ASP A 453 12.96 5.39 -1.42
C ASP A 453 11.46 5.74 -1.39
N LEU A 454 10.79 5.42 -0.29
CA LEU A 454 9.37 5.76 -0.08
C LEU A 454 9.12 7.29 -0.06
N GLY A 455 10.15 8.09 0.20
CA GLY A 455 10.15 9.56 0.13
C GLY A 455 10.48 10.14 -1.25
N ALA A 456 10.57 9.30 -2.29
CA ALA A 456 10.98 9.64 -3.65
C ALA A 456 12.42 10.20 -3.77
N ALA A 457 13.28 9.90 -2.80
CA ALA A 457 14.68 10.27 -2.79
C ALA A 457 15.56 9.14 -3.37
N PRO A 458 16.67 9.45 -4.06
CA PRO A 458 17.56 8.41 -4.58
C PRO A 458 18.08 7.50 -3.46
N ARG A 459 18.10 6.18 -3.68
CA ARG A 459 18.57 5.20 -2.68
C ARG A 459 20.03 5.38 -2.28
N THR A 460 20.91 5.74 -3.21
CA THR A 460 22.34 5.92 -2.91
C THR A 460 22.71 7.40 -2.90
N GLN A 461 22.69 8.04 -1.72
CA GLN A 461 23.02 9.47 -1.59
C GLN A 461 24.47 9.73 -1.15
N GLN A 462 25.08 8.81 -0.39
CA GLN A 462 26.44 8.94 0.15
C GLN A 462 27.29 7.69 -0.07
N GLY A 463 26.98 6.92 -1.12
CA GLY A 463 27.70 5.71 -1.51
C GLY A 463 27.21 4.43 -0.83
N THR A 464 26.42 4.53 0.24
CA THR A 464 25.73 3.41 0.88
C THR A 464 24.26 3.76 1.08
N VAL A 465 23.36 2.80 0.88
CA VAL A 465 21.93 2.95 1.19
C VAL A 465 21.69 2.92 2.70
N ASP A 466 20.64 3.58 3.16
CA ASP A 466 20.16 3.48 4.53
C ASP A 466 19.37 2.17 4.74
N MET A 467 19.26 1.74 5.99
CA MET A 467 18.32 0.69 6.37
C MET A 467 16.92 1.30 6.53
N GLY A 468 15.91 0.62 6.01
CA GLY A 468 14.50 1.00 6.11
C GLY A 468 13.92 1.55 4.81
N ALA A 469 12.65 1.92 4.89
CA ALA A 469 11.86 2.42 3.76
C ALA A 469 12.31 3.78 3.25
N TYR A 470 12.98 4.57 4.10
CA TYR A 470 13.41 5.92 3.80
C TYR A 470 14.93 6.02 3.85
N GLU A 471 15.50 6.65 2.83
CA GLU A 471 16.79 7.29 2.94
C GLU A 471 16.64 8.54 3.79
N GLN A 472 17.63 8.76 4.64
CA GLN A 472 17.82 10.05 5.21
C GLN A 472 18.22 11.02 4.09
N THR A 473 17.23 11.74 3.60
CA THR A 473 17.41 12.94 2.80
C THR A 473 17.99 14.05 3.66
N LEU A 474 19.28 13.94 3.96
CA LEU A 474 20.13 15.12 4.03
C LEU A 474 20.26 15.69 2.61
N ALA A 475 19.12 16.03 1.99
CA ALA A 475 19.05 16.86 0.82
C ALA A 475 19.58 18.23 1.25
N SER A 476 20.90 18.40 1.21
CA SER A 476 21.57 19.69 1.41
C SER A 476 20.90 20.58 2.48
N ALA A 477 20.56 20.03 3.64
CA ALA A 477 20.12 20.87 4.74
C ALA A 477 21.33 21.73 5.06
N ALA A 478 21.25 23.03 4.77
CA ALA A 478 22.39 23.92 4.94
C ALA A 478 22.82 23.79 6.40
N THR A 479 23.99 23.19 6.65
CA THR A 479 24.73 23.48 7.86
C THR A 479 24.86 24.99 7.85
N VAL A 480 24.25 25.66 8.81
CA VAL A 480 24.47 27.11 8.95
C VAL A 480 25.81 27.23 9.65
N PRO A 481 26.90 27.54 8.93
CA PRO A 481 28.21 27.64 9.54
C PRO A 481 28.35 29.05 10.08
N GLY A 482 28.55 29.17 11.38
CA GLY A 482 29.12 30.39 11.93
C GLY A 482 30.61 30.48 11.60
N THR A 483 31.18 31.60 11.99
CA THR A 483 32.57 31.96 11.82
C THR A 483 33.34 31.63 13.10
N ASN A 484 34.63 32.00 13.17
CA ASN A 484 35.39 31.93 14.42
C ASN A 484 35.33 33.27 15.21
N GLY A 485 34.22 34.01 15.06
CA GLY A 485 33.89 35.19 15.85
C GLY A 485 32.43 35.14 16.31
N ALA A 486 32.00 36.13 17.10
CA ALA A 486 30.63 36.17 17.63
C ALA A 486 29.59 36.34 16.52
N ASP A 487 28.67 35.38 16.41
CA ASP A 487 27.65 35.29 15.40
C ASP A 487 26.22 35.33 15.97
N THR A 488 25.28 35.76 15.14
CA THR A 488 23.85 35.56 15.41
C THR A 488 23.27 34.70 14.29
N ILE A 489 23.00 33.45 14.63
CA ILE A 489 22.58 32.42 13.69
C ILE A 489 21.08 32.25 13.83
N VAL A 490 20.34 32.53 12.76
CA VAL A 490 18.91 32.26 12.67
C VAL A 490 18.71 31.02 11.82
N THR A 491 18.15 29.98 12.42
CA THR A 491 17.86 28.76 11.69
C THR A 491 16.49 28.84 11.01
N GLN A 492 16.20 27.88 10.15
CA GLN A 492 14.95 27.70 9.44
C GLN A 492 14.47 26.27 9.65
N ARG A 493 13.20 26.02 9.35
CA ARG A 493 12.58 24.69 9.50
C ARG A 493 13.28 23.58 8.73
N SER A 494 13.96 23.91 7.64
CA SER A 494 14.72 22.97 6.81
C SER A 494 16.17 22.76 7.27
N ASN A 495 16.65 23.47 8.31
CA ASN A 495 18.00 23.28 8.82
C ASN A 495 18.04 22.10 9.78
N THR A 496 18.93 21.14 9.52
CA THR A 496 19.11 19.95 10.36
C THR A 496 20.35 20.03 11.24
N SER A 497 21.31 20.90 10.92
CA SER A 497 22.50 21.13 11.73
C SER A 497 22.97 22.59 11.76
N VAL A 498 23.45 23.03 12.91
CA VAL A 498 24.14 24.31 13.11
C VAL A 498 25.52 24.03 13.66
N LEU A 499 26.53 24.70 13.13
CA LEU A 499 27.86 24.73 13.70
C LEU A 499 28.22 26.19 13.97
N ALA A 500 28.12 26.63 15.22
CA ALA A 500 28.27 28.05 15.55
C ALA A 500 29.74 28.49 15.45
N GLY A 501 30.68 27.66 15.93
CA GLY A 501 32.10 27.83 15.65
C GLY A 501 32.86 28.25 16.90
N ALA A 502 33.63 29.34 16.84
CA ALA A 502 34.28 29.86 18.04
C ALA A 502 33.88 31.32 18.21
N GLY A 503 33.61 31.78 19.41
CA GLY A 503 33.00 33.09 19.64
C GLY A 503 31.84 32.97 20.61
N ASP A 504 31.30 34.10 21.04
CA ASP A 504 30.08 34.12 21.86
C ASP A 504 28.89 34.22 20.91
N ASP A 505 28.26 33.09 20.60
CA ASP A 505 27.25 33.00 19.55
C ASP A 505 25.82 33.01 20.09
N VAL A 506 24.88 33.51 19.29
CA VAL A 506 23.45 33.48 19.58
C VAL A 506 22.73 32.68 18.50
N ILE A 507 22.17 31.53 18.88
CA ILE A 507 21.44 30.64 17.99
C ILE A 507 19.95 30.81 18.23
N LEU A 508 19.27 31.48 17.30
CA LEU A 508 17.82 31.57 17.24
C LEU A 508 17.32 30.33 16.51
N SER A 509 16.91 29.32 17.28
CA SER A 509 16.31 28.10 16.74
C SER A 509 15.00 28.44 15.99
N ALA A 510 14.52 27.58 15.09
CA ALA A 510 13.30 27.74 14.28
C ALA A 510 12.50 26.41 14.20
N PRO A 511 11.17 26.44 14.04
CA PRO A 511 10.32 25.23 14.14
C PRO A 511 10.84 24.04 13.33
N GLY A 512 10.83 22.82 13.89
CA GLY A 512 11.55 21.65 13.37
C GLY A 512 12.73 21.25 14.26
N ARG A 513 13.08 19.96 14.29
CA ARG A 513 14.17 19.43 15.12
C ARG A 513 15.54 19.82 14.56
N GLN A 514 16.38 20.47 15.37
CA GLN A 514 17.71 20.95 14.98
C GLN A 514 18.82 20.25 15.75
N VAL A 515 19.97 19.99 15.11
CA VAL A 515 21.21 19.55 15.78
C VAL A 515 22.18 20.72 15.86
N ILE A 516 22.28 21.37 17.01
CA ILE A 516 23.09 22.55 17.25
C ILE A 516 24.41 22.14 17.91
N THR A 517 25.54 22.53 17.33
CA THR A 517 26.88 22.39 17.90
C THR A 517 27.44 23.81 18.08
N LEU A 518 27.65 24.22 19.33
CA LEU A 518 27.97 25.57 19.76
C LEU A 518 29.46 25.90 19.51
N GLY A 519 30.34 24.98 19.89
CA GLY A 519 31.78 25.16 19.79
C GLY A 519 32.35 25.89 21.00
N ALA A 520 33.27 26.84 20.80
CA ALA A 520 34.02 27.44 21.90
C ALA A 520 33.65 28.90 22.14
N GLY A 521 33.07 29.20 23.30
CA GLY A 521 32.77 30.56 23.74
C GLY A 521 31.60 30.55 24.70
N ARG A 522 30.88 31.67 24.83
CA ARG A 522 29.65 31.76 25.62
C ARG A 522 28.46 31.81 24.69
N ASP A 523 27.90 30.65 24.43
CA ASP A 523 26.86 30.51 23.42
C ASP A 523 25.47 30.53 24.04
N VAL A 524 24.50 31.06 23.30
CA VAL A 524 23.12 31.19 23.75
C VAL A 524 22.18 30.56 22.74
N VAL A 525 21.48 29.50 23.12
CA VAL A 525 20.40 28.93 22.32
C VAL A 525 19.07 29.52 22.74
N VAL A 526 18.36 30.13 21.80
CA VAL A 526 17.12 30.87 22.02
C VAL A 526 15.97 30.17 21.29
N TRP A 527 14.89 29.88 22.02
CA TRP A 527 13.65 29.41 21.41
C TRP A 527 12.54 30.46 21.58
N LEU A 528 11.93 30.80 20.45
CA LEU A 528 10.79 31.74 20.39
C LEU A 528 9.44 31.02 20.20
N TYR A 529 9.47 29.70 20.06
CA TYR A 529 8.33 28.82 19.78
C TYR A 529 8.63 27.44 20.42
N TYR A 530 7.75 26.45 20.25
CA TYR A 530 7.94 25.10 20.76
C TYR A 530 8.70 24.21 19.73
N PRO A 531 9.97 23.81 19.97
CA PRO A 531 10.78 22.95 19.11
C PRO A 531 10.37 21.49 19.21
N ASP A 532 10.71 20.78 18.14
CA ASP A 532 10.42 19.36 17.97
C ASP A 532 11.60 18.51 18.49
N SER A 533 12.02 18.72 19.75
CA SER A 533 13.12 17.97 20.41
C SER A 533 14.53 18.21 19.86
N ASP A 534 15.00 19.46 19.86
CA ASP A 534 16.35 19.85 19.41
C ASP A 534 17.47 19.06 20.13
N VAL A 535 18.62 18.90 19.48
CA VAL A 535 19.83 18.31 20.07
C VAL A 535 20.88 19.40 20.16
N ILE A 536 21.41 19.63 21.36
CA ILE A 536 22.50 20.59 21.61
C ILE A 536 23.72 19.77 21.97
N ASN A 537 24.76 19.84 21.15
CA ASN A 537 26.05 19.25 21.45
C ASN A 537 26.92 20.27 22.18
N ASP A 538 28.11 19.80 22.62
CA ASP A 538 29.21 20.57 23.22
C ASP A 538 28.89 21.64 24.29
N PHE A 539 27.71 21.58 24.87
CA PHE A 539 27.26 22.52 25.90
C PHE A 539 28.20 22.54 27.11
N GLU A 540 28.79 23.70 27.37
CA GLU A 540 29.68 23.95 28.50
C GLU A 540 28.89 24.54 29.69
N LEU A 541 28.75 23.73 30.74
CA LEU A 541 28.02 24.09 31.96
C LEU A 541 28.55 25.39 32.59
N GLY A 542 27.63 26.32 32.89
CA GLY A 542 27.93 27.62 33.50
C GLY A 542 28.56 28.65 32.56
N VAL A 543 28.87 28.26 31.32
CA VAL A 543 29.40 29.13 30.26
C VAL A 543 28.28 29.42 29.25
N ASP A 544 27.71 28.36 28.67
CA ASP A 544 26.61 28.46 27.71
C ASP A 544 25.26 28.64 28.39
N ARG A 545 24.29 29.14 27.62
CA ARG A 545 22.95 29.46 28.12
C ARG A 545 21.85 28.95 27.20
N LEU A 546 20.79 28.46 27.83
CA LEU A 546 19.53 28.10 27.22
C LEU A 546 18.50 29.18 27.57
N ASP A 547 18.04 29.94 26.58
CA ASP A 547 17.08 31.02 26.76
C ASP A 547 15.66 30.55 26.46
N LEU A 548 14.87 30.40 27.53
CA LEU A 548 13.48 29.95 27.46
C LEU A 548 12.47 31.08 27.64
N ARG A 549 12.90 32.35 27.69
CA ARG A 549 11.99 33.48 27.92
C ARG A 549 10.84 33.54 26.92
N GLY A 550 11.13 33.33 25.64
CA GLY A 550 10.13 33.30 24.58
C GLY A 550 9.12 32.17 24.78
N VAL A 551 9.63 30.97 25.05
CA VAL A 551 8.85 29.75 25.30
C VAL A 551 7.92 29.90 26.50
N LEU A 552 8.46 30.38 27.62
CA LEU A 552 7.72 30.55 28.87
C LEU A 552 6.60 31.58 28.71
N ALA A 553 6.85 32.64 27.93
CA ALA A 553 5.82 33.60 27.56
C ALA A 553 4.72 32.95 26.69
N VAL A 554 5.08 32.13 25.71
CA VAL A 554 4.12 31.42 24.83
C VAL A 554 3.23 30.46 25.63
N VAL A 555 3.79 29.73 26.60
CA VAL A 555 2.99 28.83 27.47
C VAL A 555 2.33 29.55 28.65
N GLY A 556 2.36 30.88 28.66
CA GLY A 556 1.68 31.72 29.65
C GLY A 556 2.18 31.54 31.08
N TYR A 557 3.43 31.15 31.28
CA TYR A 557 3.99 30.95 32.62
C TYR A 557 4.28 32.31 33.29
N PRO A 558 3.65 32.62 34.44
CA PRO A 558 3.75 33.95 35.08
C PRO A 558 4.85 34.02 36.17
N GLY A 559 5.51 32.90 36.47
CA GLY A 559 6.49 32.80 37.56
C GLY A 559 7.89 33.26 37.16
N ALA A 560 8.79 33.34 38.16
CA ALA A 560 10.17 33.82 37.97
C ALA A 560 11.23 32.71 37.98
N ASN A 561 10.84 31.47 38.30
CA ASN A 561 11.77 30.35 38.38
C ASN A 561 11.07 29.02 37.99
N PRO A 562 10.98 28.73 36.69
CA PRO A 562 10.27 27.55 36.19
C PRO A 562 10.87 26.23 36.67
N LEU A 563 12.16 26.19 37.03
CA LEU A 563 12.77 25.01 37.66
C LEU A 563 12.21 24.74 39.05
N ALA A 564 12.14 25.79 39.90
CA ALA A 564 11.61 25.65 41.26
C ALA A 564 10.10 25.39 41.26
N ASP A 565 9.40 25.93 40.29
CA ASP A 565 7.96 25.78 40.14
C ASP A 565 7.58 24.47 39.43
N GLY A 566 8.55 23.60 39.09
CA GLY A 566 8.30 22.31 38.43
C GLY A 566 7.78 22.41 37.00
N ARG A 567 7.91 23.59 36.37
CA ARG A 567 7.53 23.86 34.99
C ARG A 567 8.58 23.36 34.00
N LEU A 568 9.85 23.42 34.39
CA LEU A 568 10.99 22.95 33.64
C LEU A 568 11.66 21.81 34.41
N LEU A 569 11.91 20.69 33.73
CA LEU A 569 12.41 19.46 34.31
C LEU A 569 13.62 18.97 33.50
N CYS A 570 14.52 18.22 34.14
CA CYS A 570 15.63 17.57 33.44
C CYS A 570 15.71 16.09 33.79
N ASP A 571 15.90 15.24 32.78
CA ASP A 571 16.10 13.79 32.96
C ASP A 571 17.45 13.36 32.42
N THR A 572 18.20 12.58 33.22
CA THR A 572 19.51 12.09 32.78
C THR A 572 19.33 11.00 31.72
N VAL A 573 20.15 11.07 30.68
CA VAL A 573 20.29 10.00 29.68
C VAL A 573 21.75 9.69 29.40
N THR A 574 22.01 8.56 28.75
CA THR A 574 23.36 8.22 28.33
C THR A 574 23.93 9.30 27.41
N GLY A 575 24.99 9.98 27.88
CA GLY A 575 25.67 11.03 27.12
C GLY A 575 25.08 12.44 27.21
N GLY A 576 24.10 12.69 28.09
CA GLY A 576 23.54 14.05 28.28
C GLY A 576 22.34 14.10 29.23
N ALA A 577 21.48 15.09 29.03
CA ALA A 577 20.21 15.21 29.74
C ALA A 577 19.11 15.77 28.82
N TYR A 578 17.91 15.24 28.95
CA TYR A 578 16.72 15.84 28.36
C TYR A 578 16.30 17.05 29.17
N LEU A 579 16.04 18.16 28.48
CA LEU A 579 15.27 19.28 28.98
C LEU A 579 13.81 19.05 28.64
N LYS A 580 12.93 19.12 29.63
CA LYS A 580 11.49 18.87 29.47
C LYS A 580 10.68 20.06 29.96
N LEU A 581 9.62 20.41 29.25
CA LEU A 581 8.68 21.45 29.66
C LEU A 581 7.33 20.81 30.02
N ASP A 582 6.84 21.08 31.22
CA ASP A 582 5.49 20.71 31.65
C ASP A 582 4.54 21.83 31.27
N ARG A 583 3.64 21.61 30.31
CA ARG A 583 2.71 22.63 29.80
C ARG A 583 1.46 22.80 30.67
N ASP A 584 1.10 21.82 31.46
CA ASP A 584 -0.15 21.84 32.23
C ASP A 584 0.09 22.14 33.71
N GLY A 585 1.35 22.10 34.12
CA GLY A 585 1.83 22.48 35.45
C GLY A 585 2.03 21.26 36.34
N PRO A 586 2.70 21.41 37.49
CA PRO A 586 3.14 20.29 38.30
C PRO A 586 2.00 19.31 38.61
N GLY A 587 2.13 18.07 38.12
CA GLY A 587 1.15 16.99 38.32
C GLY A 587 0.10 16.84 37.21
N GLY A 588 0.19 17.63 36.14
CA GLY A 588 -0.52 17.41 34.87
C GLY A 588 0.13 16.30 34.04
N GLY A 589 -0.62 15.72 33.09
CA GLY A 589 -0.14 14.62 32.25
C GLY A 589 1.08 14.98 31.41
N ALA A 590 2.16 14.21 31.60
CA ALA A 590 3.40 14.11 30.81
C ALA A 590 4.10 15.41 30.36
N ALA A 591 5.18 15.77 31.06
CA ALA A 591 6.17 16.73 30.56
C ALA A 591 6.83 16.23 29.27
N THR A 592 6.88 17.10 28.26
CA THR A 592 7.33 16.79 26.90
C THR A 592 8.79 17.16 26.71
N VAL A 593 9.54 16.34 25.95
CA VAL A 593 10.96 16.59 25.68
C VAL A 593 11.09 17.78 24.75
N TYR A 594 11.91 18.74 25.18
CA TYR A 594 12.11 20.01 24.52
C TYR A 594 13.46 20.05 23.80
N ALA A 595 14.51 19.54 24.45
CA ALA A 595 15.81 19.36 23.86
C ALA A 595 16.59 18.22 24.54
N LEU A 596 17.51 17.60 23.81
CA LEU A 596 18.58 16.77 24.34
C LEU A 596 19.85 17.58 24.40
N VAL A 597 20.34 17.88 25.61
CA VAL A 597 21.56 18.65 25.83
C VAL A 597 22.70 17.71 26.16
N LYS A 598 23.79 17.82 25.43
CA LYS A 598 24.99 17.00 25.53
C LYS A 598 26.20 17.90 25.70
N GLY A 599 27.13 17.45 26.54
CA GLY A 599 28.37 18.17 26.79
C GLY A 599 29.13 17.54 27.94
N PRO A 600 30.41 17.90 28.15
CA PRO A 600 31.20 17.40 29.25
C PRO A 600 30.52 17.65 30.60
N GLY A 601 30.18 16.58 31.31
CA GLY A 601 29.56 16.67 32.65
C GLY A 601 28.07 17.01 32.67
N VAL A 602 27.41 17.16 31.51
CA VAL A 602 25.97 17.40 31.41
C VAL A 602 25.18 16.16 31.86
N ARG A 603 24.39 16.31 32.92
CA ARG A 603 23.42 15.35 33.48
C ARG A 603 22.25 16.15 34.07
N SER A 604 21.16 15.51 34.47
CA SER A 604 20.00 16.27 34.98
C SER A 604 20.36 17.22 36.12
N ALA A 605 21.13 16.76 37.11
CA ALA A 605 21.51 17.57 38.27
C ALA A 605 22.38 18.79 37.93
N THR A 606 23.22 18.69 36.90
CA THR A 606 24.14 19.77 36.50
C THR A 606 23.52 20.69 35.46
N LEU A 607 22.67 20.15 34.56
CA LEU A 607 21.94 20.95 33.59
C LEU A 607 20.88 21.81 34.26
N CYS A 608 20.08 21.26 35.18
CA CYS A 608 18.99 21.95 35.90
C CYS A 608 19.48 22.92 37.00
N GLU A 609 20.61 23.58 36.78
CA GLU A 609 21.07 24.71 37.59
C GLU A 609 20.68 26.03 36.92
N ARG A 610 20.24 27.02 37.71
CA ARG A 610 19.86 28.35 37.19
C ARG A 610 21.00 29.05 36.41
N ALA A 611 22.24 28.64 36.66
CA ALA A 611 23.42 29.15 35.96
C ALA A 611 23.52 28.70 34.49
N ASN A 612 22.62 27.86 33.97
CA ASN A 612 22.61 27.44 32.55
C ASN A 612 21.44 28.04 31.75
N PHE A 613 20.57 28.82 32.38
CA PHE A 613 19.33 29.29 31.75
C PHE A 613 19.17 30.80 31.79
N ASN A 614 18.39 31.32 30.85
CA ASN A 614 17.68 32.59 30.94
C ASN A 614 16.17 32.31 30.99
N PHE A 615 15.52 32.82 32.03
CA PHE A 615 14.08 32.69 32.30
C PHE A 615 13.37 34.03 32.26
#